data_AF-A0A6P0M8D0-F1
#
_entry.id   AF-A0A6P0M8D0-F1
#
_cell.length_a   1.000
_cell.length_b   1.000
_cell.length_c   1.000
_cell.angle_alpha   90.00
_cell.angle_beta   90.00
_cell.angle_gamma   90.00
#
_symmetry.space_group_name_H-M   'P 1'
#
loop_
_entity.id
_entity.type
_entity.pdbx_description
1 polymer ?
#
loop_
_entity_poly.entity_id
_entity_poly.type
_entity_poly.pdbx_seq_one_letter_code
_entity_poly.pdbx_strand_id
1 'polypeptide(L)'
;MEASSQTTQLSNQQRLLLKVKQATAKLKEIETAATEPIAIIGIGCRFPGGVDSPETYWKFLKEAKDVRREIPQERWDIERYYDSTPDIPGKIYV
;
A
#
# COMPACT_ATOMS: atom_id res chain seq x y z
N MET A 1 35.20 52.59 -21.60
CA MET A 1 35.65 51.56 -22.56
C MET A 1 36.40 50.52 -21.76
N GLU A 2 35.88 49.29 -21.77
CA GLU A 2 36.52 48.03 -21.37
C GLU A 2 36.96 47.83 -19.91
N ALA A 3 36.05 47.28 -19.10
CA ALA A 3 36.40 46.51 -17.91
C ALA A 3 36.03 45.04 -18.15
N SER A 4 36.99 44.33 -18.76
CA SER A 4 37.30 42.90 -18.66
C SER A 4 36.21 42.00 -18.02
N SER A 5 35.31 41.47 -18.86
CA SER A 5 34.42 40.37 -18.50
C SER A 5 35.19 39.05 -18.57
N GLN A 6 35.96 38.72 -17.54
CA GLN A 6 36.54 37.38 -17.39
C GLN A 6 35.46 36.44 -16.87
N THR A 7 34.75 35.79 -17.79
CA THR A 7 33.91 34.64 -17.46
C THR A 7 34.82 33.52 -16.96
N THR A 8 34.78 33.23 -15.66
CA THR A 8 35.61 32.18 -15.03
C THR A 8 35.31 30.82 -15.65
N GLN A 9 36.12 30.43 -16.62
CA GLN A 9 35.98 29.14 -17.28
C GLN A 9 36.54 28.05 -16.37
N LEU A 10 35.66 27.18 -15.86
CA LEU A 10 36.04 26.02 -15.03
C LEU A 10 37.10 25.18 -15.74
N SER A 11 38.20 24.89 -15.04
CA SER A 11 39.25 24.01 -15.54
C SER A 11 38.70 22.59 -15.77
N ASN A 12 39.37 21.80 -16.60
CA ASN A 12 38.96 20.42 -16.89
C ASN A 12 38.85 19.56 -15.61
N GLN A 13 39.73 19.81 -14.63
CA GLN A 13 39.69 19.14 -13.32
C GLN A 13 38.43 19.50 -12.53
N GLN A 14 38.04 20.77 -12.51
CA GLN A 14 36.82 21.22 -11.83
C GLN A 14 35.56 20.65 -12.50
N ARG A 15 35.54 20.58 -13.85
CA ARG A 15 34.45 19.97 -14.61
C ARG A 15 34.31 18.48 -14.32
N LEU A 16 35.43 17.76 -14.23
CA LEU A 16 35.44 16.33 -13.90
C LEU A 16 34.89 16.09 -12.49
N LEU A 17 35.36 16.85 -11.50
CA LEU A 17 34.90 16.74 -10.12
C LEU A 17 33.40 16.99 -9.99
N LEU A 18 32.88 18.01 -10.70
CA LEU A 18 31.46 18.30 -10.74
C LEU A 18 30.65 17.12 -11.31
N LYS A 19 31.11 16.52 -12.41
CA LYS A 19 30.45 15.35 -13.01
C LYS A 19 30.44 14.14 -12.08
N VAL A 20 31.54 13.87 -11.38
CA VAL A 20 31.60 12.79 -10.39
C VAL A 20 30.59 13.05 -9.26
N LYS A 21 30.57 14.27 -8.70
CA LYS A 21 29.60 14.65 -7.67
C LYS A 21 28.15 14.44 -8.12
N GLN A 22 27.83 14.84 -9.35
CA GLN A 22 26.50 14.64 -9.94
C GLN A 22 26.17 13.16 -10.13
N ALA A 23 27.11 12.36 -10.64
CA ALA A 23 26.91 10.92 -10.81
C ALA A 23 26.69 10.22 -9.46
N THR A 24 27.47 10.57 -8.43
CA THR A 24 27.29 10.01 -7.08
C THR A 24 25.96 10.42 -6.45
N ALA A 25 25.51 11.66 -6.67
CA ALA A 25 24.21 12.11 -6.19
C ALA A 25 23.07 11.35 -6.86
N LYS A 26 23.16 11.14 -8.18
CA LYS A 26 22.15 10.41 -8.94
C LYS A 26 22.06 8.93 -8.58
N LEU A 27 23.20 8.29 -8.33
CA LEU A 27 23.21 6.91 -7.81
C LEU A 27 22.50 6.83 -6.45
N LYS A 28 22.84 7.75 -5.54
CA LYS A 28 22.20 7.82 -4.22
C LYS A 28 20.70 8.07 -4.31
N GLU A 29 20.25 8.93 -5.21
CA GLU A 29 18.81 9.17 -5.46
C GLU A 29 18.10 7.89 -5.93
N ILE A 30 18.69 7.13 -6.86
CA ILE A 30 18.12 5.88 -7.36
C ILE A 30 18.05 4.84 -6.23
N GLU A 31 19.11 4.69 -5.44
CA GLU A 31 19.15 3.76 -4.30
C GLU A 31 18.11 4.13 -3.23
N THR A 32 17.99 5.43 -2.95
CA THR A 32 17.00 5.94 -1.98
C THR A 32 15.59 5.72 -2.50
N ALA A 33 15.30 6.08 -3.75
CA ALA A 33 13.98 5.88 -4.35
C ALA A 33 13.59 4.39 -4.43
N ALA A 34 14.56 3.50 -4.67
CA ALA A 34 14.33 2.05 -4.70
C ALA A 34 13.98 1.47 -3.33
N THR A 35 14.36 2.15 -2.24
CA THR A 35 14.18 1.68 -0.86
C THR A 35 13.35 2.64 -0.01
N GLU A 36 12.74 3.66 -0.64
CA GLU A 36 11.98 4.69 0.05
C GLU A 36 10.72 4.06 0.69
N PRO A 37 10.55 4.16 2.01
CA PRO A 37 9.39 3.60 2.67
C PRO A 37 8.10 4.26 2.20
N ILE A 38 7.07 3.45 1.91
CA ILE A 38 5.75 3.94 1.51
C ILE A 38 4.91 4.22 2.77
N ALA A 39 4.53 5.48 2.97
CA ALA A 39 3.67 5.87 4.07
C ALA A 39 2.20 5.53 3.78
N ILE A 40 1.55 4.80 4.70
CA ILE A 40 0.09 4.63 4.71
C ILE A 40 -0.50 5.82 5.49
N ILE A 41 -1.07 6.79 4.77
CA ILE A 41 -1.58 8.04 5.36
C ILE A 41 -3.06 7.98 5.79
N GLY A 42 -3.75 6.88 5.48
CA GLY A 42 -5.15 6.70 5.84
C GLY A 42 -5.66 5.31 5.45
N ILE A 43 -6.69 4.85 6.16
CA ILE A 43 -7.39 3.58 5.90
C ILE A 43 -8.89 3.76 6.13
N GLY A 44 -9.70 2.91 5.49
CA GLY A 44 -11.13 2.81 5.70
C GLY A 44 -11.59 1.38 5.44
N CYS A 45 -12.60 0.92 6.19
CA CYS A 45 -13.06 -0.46 6.10
C CYS A 45 -14.55 -0.63 6.41
N ARG A 46 -15.10 -1.74 5.91
CA ARG A 46 -16.41 -2.30 6.26
C ARG A 46 -16.22 -3.81 6.43
N PHE A 47 -16.40 -4.31 7.64
CA PHE A 47 -16.25 -5.73 7.96
C PHE A 47 -17.54 -6.29 8.59
N PRO A 48 -17.71 -7.63 8.65
CA PRO A 48 -18.80 -8.25 9.40
C PRO A 48 -18.84 -7.80 10.86
N GLY A 49 -19.99 -7.98 11.52
CA GLY A 49 -20.17 -7.57 12.92
C GLY A 49 -20.45 -6.08 13.12
N GLY A 50 -20.86 -5.36 12.08
CA GLY A 50 -21.17 -3.94 12.16
C GLY A 50 -19.94 -3.02 12.18
N VAL A 51 -18.79 -3.53 11.79
CA VAL A 51 -17.55 -2.76 11.73
C VAL A 51 -17.54 -1.88 10.49
N ASP A 52 -17.47 -0.57 10.71
CA ASP A 52 -17.63 0.46 9.68
C ASP A 52 -16.59 1.58 9.77
N SER A 53 -15.55 1.39 10.57
CA SER A 53 -14.42 2.30 10.63
C SER A 53 -13.17 1.59 11.15
N PRO A 54 -11.98 2.16 10.94
CA PRO A 54 -10.75 1.66 11.55
C PRO A 54 -10.86 1.57 13.09
N GLU A 55 -11.56 2.50 13.72
CA GLU A 55 -11.76 2.53 15.17
C GLU A 55 -12.67 1.39 15.64
N THR A 56 -13.79 1.16 14.95
CA THR A 56 -14.70 0.05 15.28
C THR A 56 -14.05 -1.29 14.97
N TYR A 57 -13.20 -1.37 13.93
CA TYR A 57 -12.39 -2.55 13.62
C TYR A 57 -11.37 -2.84 14.71
N TRP A 58 -10.63 -1.82 15.18
CA TRP A 58 -9.65 -1.99 16.25
C TRP A 58 -10.31 -2.44 17.55
N LYS A 59 -11.47 -1.87 17.89
CA LYS A 59 -12.26 -2.33 19.04
C LYS A 59 -12.69 -3.79 18.88
N PHE A 60 -13.19 -4.16 17.69
CA PHE A 60 -13.58 -5.53 17.38
C PHE A 60 -12.43 -6.53 17.57
N LEU A 61 -11.24 -6.24 17.06
CA LEU A 61 -10.06 -7.11 17.19
C LEU A 61 -9.67 -7.34 18.65
N LYS A 62 -9.75 -6.31 19.50
CA LYS A 62 -9.47 -6.43 20.94
C LYS A 62 -10.50 -7.27 21.69
N GLU A 63 -11.76 -7.21 21.26
CA GLU A 63 -12.86 -7.95 21.89
C GLU A 63 -12.93 -9.42 21.43
N ALA A 64 -12.24 -9.78 20.33
CA ALA A 64 -12.15 -11.14 19.79
C ALA A 64 -13.51 -11.85 19.62
N LYS A 65 -14.55 -11.11 19.21
CA LYS A 65 -15.92 -11.62 19.06
C LYS A 65 -16.08 -12.47 17.80
N ASP A 66 -16.82 -13.57 17.91
CA ASP A 66 -17.32 -14.30 16.73
C ASP A 66 -18.52 -13.57 16.14
N VAL A 67 -18.43 -13.20 14.87
CA VAL A 67 -19.46 -12.46 14.12
C VAL A 67 -19.98 -13.25 12.93
N ARG A 68 -19.68 -14.56 12.89
CA ARG A 68 -20.29 -15.46 11.92
C ARG A 68 -21.78 -15.54 12.19
N ARG A 69 -22.54 -15.58 11.10
CA ARG A 69 -23.99 -15.70 11.10
C ARG A 69 -24.40 -16.45 9.86
N GLU A 70 -25.61 -16.97 9.89
CA GLU A 70 -26.24 -17.56 8.71
C GLU A 70 -26.31 -16.55 7.56
N ILE A 71 -26.29 -17.09 6.34
CA ILE A 71 -26.45 -16.28 5.14
C ILE A 71 -27.85 -15.66 5.19
N PRO A 72 -27.96 -14.31 5.08
CA PRO A 72 -29.26 -13.66 5.16
C PRO A 72 -30.14 -14.05 3.97
N GLN A 73 -31.43 -14.27 4.21
CA GLN A 73 -32.39 -14.63 3.15
C GLN A 73 -32.48 -13.55 2.06
N GLU A 74 -32.16 -12.30 2.38
CA GLU A 74 -32.12 -11.20 1.41
C GLU A 74 -30.91 -11.27 0.46
N ARG A 75 -29.91 -12.12 0.76
CA ARG A 75 -28.78 -12.38 -0.15
C ARG A 75 -29.15 -13.50 -1.12
N TRP A 76 -29.51 -14.67 -0.60
CA TRP A 76 -30.08 -15.79 -1.34
C TRP A 76 -30.68 -16.84 -0.36
N ASP A 77 -31.48 -17.74 -0.91
CA ASP A 77 -32.11 -18.84 -0.18
C ASP A 77 -31.10 -19.98 0.04
N ILE A 78 -30.46 -20.00 1.22
CA ILE A 78 -29.43 -20.98 1.58
C ILE A 78 -29.95 -22.41 1.64
N GLU A 79 -31.23 -22.61 1.98
CA GLU A 79 -31.85 -23.94 2.08
C GLU A 79 -31.83 -24.70 0.75
N ARG A 80 -31.82 -23.98 -0.37
CA ARG A 80 -31.71 -24.60 -1.71
C ARG A 80 -30.33 -25.16 -1.99
N TYR A 81 -29.29 -24.60 -1.38
CA TYR A 81 -27.89 -24.87 -1.69
C TYR A 81 -27.15 -25.61 -0.58
N TYR A 82 -27.64 -25.60 0.65
CA TYR A 82 -26.98 -26.29 1.74
C TYR A 82 -27.14 -27.82 1.65
N ASP A 83 -26.05 -28.55 1.85
CA ASP A 83 -26.03 -30.00 2.11
C ASP A 83 -24.81 -30.32 2.97
N SER A 84 -24.99 -31.05 4.08
CA SER A 84 -23.89 -31.37 4.99
C SER A 84 -22.89 -32.39 4.43
N THR A 85 -23.23 -33.07 3.33
CA THR A 85 -22.35 -34.02 2.65
C THR A 85 -21.38 -33.29 1.73
N PRO A 86 -20.06 -33.41 1.93
CA PRO A 86 -19.08 -32.86 1.00
C PRO A 86 -19.21 -33.46 -0.41
N ASP A 87 -18.69 -32.75 -1.40
CA ASP A 87 -18.57 -33.20 -2.80
C ASP A 87 -19.89 -33.47 -3.55
N ILE A 88 -21.05 -33.02 -3.03
CA ILE A 88 -22.29 -33.01 -3.81
C ILE A 88 -22.26 -31.85 -4.82
N PRO A 89 -22.38 -32.13 -6.13
CA PRO A 89 -22.39 -31.08 -7.14
C PRO A 89 -23.49 -30.04 -6.91
N GLY A 90 -23.13 -28.76 -6.92
CA GLY A 90 -24.06 -27.65 -6.75
C GLY A 90 -24.55 -27.40 -5.32
N LYS A 91 -23.94 -28.04 -4.32
CA LYS A 91 -24.23 -27.84 -2.89
C LYS A 91 -23.06 -27.19 -2.14
N ILE A 92 -23.38 -26.57 -1.01
CA ILE A 92 -22.47 -25.89 -0.08
C ILE A 92 -22.62 -26.58 1.28
N TYR A 93 -21.52 -26.96 1.91
CA TYR A 93 -21.51 -27.68 3.19
C TYR A 93 -21.07 -26.82 4.39
N VAL A 94 -20.87 -25.52 4.16
CA VAL A 94 -20.39 -24.51 5.13
C VAL A 94 -21.29 -23.28 5.18
#